data_AF-M6GXE3-F1
#
_entry.id   AF-M6GXE3-F1
#
_cell.length_a   1.000
_cell.length_b   1.000
_cell.length_c   1.000
_cell.angle_alpha   90.00
_cell.angle_beta   90.00
_cell.angle_gamma   90.00
#
_symmetry.space_group_name_H-M   'P 1'
#
loop_
_entity.id
_entity.type
_entity.pdbx_description
1 polymer ?
#
loop_
_entity_poly.entity_id
_entity_poly.type
_entity_poly.pdbx_seq_one_letter_code
_entity_poly.pdbx_strand_id
1 'polypeptide(L)'
;MTEAESPVRAYAKETLQYDANGNLTRQRDNVKDLTKRISIDSQDRITQIQDGNNAILGSYWYDESGFRIRKSSLEPKNNVFSNVEILYPSKFFGLEFIESENVISSVNNVYLNGFVLLR
;
A
#
# COMPACT_ATOMS: atom_id res chain seq x y z
N MET A 1 -43.95 -25.71 13.42
CA MET A 1 -43.04 -25.40 12.31
C MET A 1 -42.17 -24.28 12.81
N THR A 2 -41.02 -24.61 13.37
CA THR A 2 -40.08 -23.65 13.95
C THR A 2 -39.13 -23.26 12.84
N GLU A 3 -39.19 -22.00 12.38
CA GLU A 3 -38.17 -21.47 11.48
C GLU A 3 -36.83 -21.54 12.23
N ALA A 4 -35.95 -22.44 11.77
CA ALA A 4 -34.56 -22.39 12.17
C ALA A 4 -33.99 -21.10 11.57
N GLU A 5 -33.70 -20.12 12.42
CA GLU A 5 -32.90 -18.95 12.03
C GLU A 5 -31.63 -19.48 11.35
N SER A 6 -31.49 -19.16 10.06
CA SER A 6 -30.27 -19.49 9.32
C SER A 6 -29.09 -18.87 10.06
N PRO A 7 -27.98 -19.60 10.27
CA PRO A 7 -26.86 -19.07 11.01
C PRO A 7 -26.37 -17.82 10.28
N VAL A 8 -26.37 -16.68 10.99
CA VAL A 8 -25.80 -15.42 10.52
C VAL A 8 -24.39 -15.73 10.02
N ARG A 9 -24.22 -15.79 8.70
CA ARG A 9 -22.92 -16.03 8.07
C ARG A 9 -21.97 -14.98 8.64
N ALA A 10 -20.92 -15.41 9.32
CA ALA A 10 -19.84 -14.52 9.70
C ALA A 10 -19.28 -13.91 8.41
N TYR A 11 -19.68 -12.68 8.09
CA TYR A 11 -19.13 -11.95 6.97
C TYR A 11 -17.67 -11.67 7.33
N ALA A 12 -16.73 -12.26 6.59
CA ALA A 12 -15.32 -11.95 6.76
C ALA A 12 -15.14 -10.44 6.58
N LYS A 13 -14.53 -9.77 7.56
CA LYS A 13 -14.30 -8.31 7.51
C LYS A 13 -13.48 -7.92 6.29
N GLU A 14 -12.51 -8.76 5.92
CA GLU A 14 -11.65 -8.57 4.77
C GLU A 14 -11.60 -9.82 3.90
N THR A 15 -11.36 -9.63 2.61
CA THR A 15 -11.08 -10.71 1.66
C THR A 15 -9.80 -10.38 0.89
N LEU A 16 -8.89 -11.35 0.85
CA LEU A 16 -7.59 -11.25 0.19
C LEU A 16 -7.57 -12.19 -1.02
N GLN A 17 -6.93 -11.76 -2.11
CA GLN A 17 -6.69 -12.58 -3.29
C GLN A 17 -5.22 -12.52 -3.66
N TYR A 18 -4.70 -13.67 -4.08
CA TYR A 18 -3.30 -13.86 -4.38
C TYR A 18 -3.14 -14.39 -5.81
N ASP A 19 -2.01 -14.06 -6.44
CA ASP A 19 -1.59 -14.75 -7.66
C ASP A 19 -0.99 -16.14 -7.35
N ALA A 20 -0.53 -16.84 -8.39
CA ALA A 20 0.08 -18.17 -8.26
C ALA A 20 1.43 -18.17 -7.52
N ASN A 21 2.11 -17.02 -7.47
CA ASN A 21 3.37 -16.84 -6.74
C ASN A 21 3.13 -16.52 -5.26
N GLY A 22 1.87 -16.35 -4.86
CA GLY A 22 1.49 -16.01 -3.49
C GLY A 22 1.53 -14.51 -3.20
N ASN A 23 1.63 -13.66 -4.22
CA ASN A 23 1.61 -12.21 -4.01
C ASN A 23 0.17 -11.70 -3.88
N LEU A 24 -0.06 -10.75 -2.97
CA LEU A 24 -1.38 -10.12 -2.79
C LEU A 24 -1.71 -9.22 -3.99
N THR A 25 -2.77 -9.56 -4.73
CA THR A 25 -3.22 -8.82 -5.93
C THR A 25 -4.52 -8.04 -5.68
N ARG A 26 -5.30 -8.41 -4.67
CA ARG A 26 -6.52 -7.69 -4.28
C ARG A 26 -6.82 -7.81 -2.80
N GLN A 27 -7.23 -6.70 -2.19
CA GLN A 27 -7.80 -6.65 -0.84
C GLN A 27 -9.18 -5.98 -0.92
N ARG A 28 -10.20 -6.57 -0.30
CA ARG A 28 -11.52 -5.96 -0.12
C ARG A 28 -11.84 -5.83 1.37
N ASP A 29 -12.16 -4.63 1.81
CA ASP A 29 -12.85 -4.40 3.09
C ASP A 29 -14.35 -4.56 2.83
N ASN A 30 -14.95 -5.63 3.36
CA ASN A 30 -16.35 -5.95 3.12
C ASN A 30 -17.31 -5.09 3.95
N VAL A 31 -16.81 -4.44 5.01
CA VAL A 31 -17.61 -3.55 5.87
C VAL A 31 -17.72 -2.16 5.25
N LYS A 32 -16.62 -1.65 4.69
CA LYS A 32 -16.57 -0.34 4.03
C LYS A 32 -16.89 -0.39 2.53
N ASP A 33 -17.00 -1.59 1.99
CA ASP A 33 -17.08 -1.87 0.56
C ASP A 33 -15.96 -1.23 -0.28
N LEU A 34 -14.74 -1.21 0.27
CA LEU A 34 -13.57 -0.66 -0.39
C LEU A 34 -12.71 -1.77 -0.97
N THR A 35 -12.24 -1.56 -2.21
CA THR A 35 -11.33 -2.49 -2.89
C THR A 35 -9.99 -1.80 -3.14
N LYS A 36 -8.90 -2.53 -2.91
CA LYS A 36 -7.57 -2.21 -3.42
C LYS A 36 -7.15 -3.27 -4.44
N ARG A 37 -6.67 -2.83 -5.59
CA ARG A 37 -6.02 -3.66 -6.63
C ARG A 37 -4.52 -3.37 -6.59
N ILE A 38 -3.71 -4.42 -6.59
CA ILE A 38 -2.26 -4.33 -6.43
C ILE A 38 -1.61 -4.90 -7.69
N SER A 39 -0.87 -4.05 -8.39
CA SER A 39 -0.10 -4.41 -9.58
C SER A 39 1.32 -4.78 -9.19
N ILE A 40 1.83 -5.83 -9.82
CA ILE A 40 3.12 -6.45 -9.49
C ILE A 40 3.89 -6.66 -10.79
N ASP A 41 5.19 -6.42 -10.77
CA ASP A 41 6.06 -6.69 -11.91
C ASP A 41 6.56 -8.15 -11.94
N SER A 42 7.33 -8.50 -12.97
CA SER A 42 7.87 -9.85 -13.16
C SER A 42 8.91 -10.28 -12.12
N GLN A 43 9.29 -9.40 -11.19
CA GLN A 43 10.23 -9.67 -10.10
C GLN A 43 9.51 -9.73 -8.73
N ASP A 44 8.18 -9.93 -8.74
CA ASP A 44 7.32 -9.99 -7.55
C ASP A 44 7.31 -8.69 -6.73
N ARG A 45 7.53 -7.53 -7.36
CA ARG A 45 7.54 -6.22 -6.69
C ARG A 45 6.26 -5.45 -7.01
N ILE A 46 5.66 -4.83 -5.99
CA ILE A 46 4.50 -3.96 -6.16
C ILE A 46 4.91 -2.73 -6.97
N THR A 47 4.20 -2.42 -8.05
CA THR A 47 4.43 -1.22 -8.87
C THR A 47 3.34 -0.18 -8.68
N GLN A 48 2.11 -0.60 -8.39
CA GLN A 48 0.98 0.30 -8.23
C GLN A 48 -0.09 -0.30 -7.32
N ILE A 49 -0.79 0.57 -6.60
CA ILE A 49 -2.01 0.24 -5.87
C ILE A 49 -3.10 1.18 -6.35
N GLN A 50 -4.24 0.62 -6.74
CA GLN A 50 -5.43 1.37 -7.15
C GLN A 50 -6.61 1.04 -6.24
N ASP A 51 -7.57 1.95 -6.13
CA ASP A 51 -8.86 1.66 -5.51
C ASP A 51 -9.83 0.94 -6.48
N GLY A 52 -11.07 0.73 -6.03
CA GLY A 52 -12.13 0.13 -6.86
C GLY A 52 -12.50 0.96 -8.10
N ASN A 53 -12.28 2.27 -8.05
CA ASN A 53 -12.57 3.27 -9.08
C ASN A 53 -11.36 3.57 -9.99
N ASN A 54 -10.27 2.81 -9.85
CA ASN A 54 -9.00 2.98 -10.57
C ASN A 54 -8.21 4.24 -10.18
N ALA A 55 -8.55 4.92 -9.08
CA ALA A 55 -7.71 5.98 -8.53
C ALA A 55 -6.41 5.36 -8.00
N ILE A 56 -5.26 5.93 -8.37
CA ILE A 56 -3.96 5.47 -7.90
C ILE A 56 -3.80 5.90 -6.44
N LEU A 57 -3.70 4.92 -5.53
CA LEU A 57 -3.44 5.13 -4.10
C LEU A 57 -1.94 5.11 -3.78
N GLY A 58 -1.13 4.46 -4.64
CA GLY A 58 0.31 4.55 -4.56
C GLY A 58 1.03 3.94 -5.75
N SER A 59 2.24 4.42 -6.00
CA SER A 59 3.13 3.99 -7.08
C SER A 59 4.54 3.81 -6.55
N TYR A 60 5.27 2.83 -7.09
CA TYR A 60 6.58 2.43 -6.61
C TYR A 60 7.55 2.27 -7.79
N TRP A 61 8.78 2.75 -7.63
CA TRP A 61 9.82 2.65 -8.64
C TRP A 61 11.07 2.02 -8.03
N TYR A 62 11.74 1.22 -8.83
CA TYR A 62 12.91 0.46 -8.45
C TYR A 62 14.05 0.74 -9.42
N ASP A 63 15.29 0.68 -8.93
CA ASP A 63 16.46 0.58 -9.80
C ASP A 63 16.64 -0.84 -10.35
N GLU A 64 17.66 -1.01 -11.19
CA GLU A 64 18.00 -2.29 -11.82
C GLU A 64 18.42 -3.38 -10.80
N SER A 65 18.94 -2.96 -9.63
CA SER A 65 19.32 -3.87 -8.55
C SER A 65 18.12 -4.27 -7.68
N GLY A 66 16.94 -3.73 -7.96
CA GLY A 66 15.70 -3.99 -7.24
C GLY A 66 15.52 -3.18 -5.97
N PHE A 67 16.33 -2.15 -5.74
CA PHE A 67 16.14 -1.23 -4.64
C PHE A 67 15.05 -0.19 -5.00
N ARG A 68 14.12 0.05 -4.08
CA ARG A 68 13.06 1.05 -4.28
C ARG A 68 13.64 2.46 -4.22
N ILE A 69 13.61 3.18 -5.34
CA ILE A 69 14.14 4.54 -5.46
C ILE A 69 13.08 5.63 -5.29
N ARG A 70 11.78 5.29 -5.46
CA ARG A 70 10.68 6.25 -5.26
C ARG A 70 9.40 5.56 -4.78
N LYS A 71 8.63 6.27 -3.98
CA LYS A 71 7.23 5.98 -3.61
C LYS A 71 6.39 7.24 -3.78
N SER A 72 5.22 7.14 -4.38
CA SER A 72 4.16 8.15 -4.29
C SER A 72 2.95 7.49 -3.63
N SER A 73 2.24 8.21 -2.78
CA SER A 73 1.10 7.67 -2.03
C SER A 73 0.08 8.76 -1.73
N LEU A 74 -1.19 8.40 -1.82
CA LEU A 74 -2.28 9.24 -1.38
C LEU A 74 -2.55 8.96 0.11
N GLU A 75 -2.19 9.91 0.97
CA GLU A 75 -2.27 9.75 2.43
C GLU A 75 -3.17 10.82 3.06
N PRO A 76 -3.94 10.50 4.11
CA PRO A 76 -4.70 11.51 4.83
C PRO A 76 -3.74 12.41 5.65
N LYS A 77 -3.76 13.71 5.37
CA LYS A 77 -3.05 14.78 6.09
C LYS A 77 -4.06 15.86 6.46
N ASN A 78 -4.19 16.18 7.75
CA ASN A 78 -5.10 17.22 8.24
C ASN A 78 -6.54 17.11 7.67
N ASN A 79 -7.10 15.89 7.66
CA ASN A 79 -8.42 15.55 7.11
C ASN A 79 -8.60 15.72 5.58
N VAL A 80 -7.52 15.96 4.84
CA VAL A 80 -7.51 16.00 3.36
C VAL A 80 -6.56 14.92 2.85
N PHE A 81 -6.86 14.32 1.71
CA PHE A 81 -5.89 13.43 1.06
C PHE A 81 -4.83 14.25 0.33
N SER A 82 -3.56 14.02 0.65
CA SER A 82 -2.40 14.66 0.02
C SER A 82 -1.53 13.60 -0.65
N ASN A 83 -0.89 13.97 -1.77
CA ASN A 83 0.21 13.18 -2.27
C ASN A 83 1.41 13.32 -1.32
N VAL A 84 2.01 12.17 -1.00
CA VAL A 84 3.26 12.05 -0.25
C VAL A 84 4.24 11.34 -1.16
N GLU A 85 5.38 11.97 -1.43
CA GLU A 85 6.45 11.38 -2.21
C GLU A 85 7.65 11.08 -1.33
N ILE A 86 8.21 9.89 -1.48
CA ILE A 86 9.50 9.54 -0.87
C ILE A 86 10.47 9.22 -2.00
N LEU A 87 11.56 9.98 -2.07
CA LEU A 87 12.72 9.66 -2.89
C LEU A 87 13.75 8.95 -2.01
N TYR A 88 14.41 7.91 -2.51
CA TYR A 88 15.48 7.23 -1.79
C TYR A 88 16.84 7.45 -2.48
N PRO A 89 17.60 8.50 -2.09
CA PRO A 89 18.96 8.70 -2.59
C PRO A 89 19.91 7.57 -2.20
N SER A 90 19.60 6.83 -1.14
CA SER A 90 20.35 5.64 -0.73
C SER A 90 19.46 4.62 -0.05
N LYS A 91 20.00 3.42 0.20
CA LYS A 91 19.31 2.43 1.04
C LYS A 91 19.06 2.91 2.47
N PHE A 92 19.87 3.82 2.99
CA PHE A 92 19.83 4.17 4.42
C PHE A 92 18.83 5.27 4.76
N PHE A 93 18.44 6.11 3.81
CA PHE A 93 17.50 7.20 4.06
C PHE A 93 16.71 7.58 2.81
N GLY A 94 15.55 8.19 3.02
CA GLY A 94 14.76 8.85 2.02
C GLY A 94 14.51 10.32 2.35
N LEU A 95 14.03 11.05 1.36
CA LEU A 95 13.49 12.40 1.49
C LEU A 95 11.98 12.29 1.26
N GLU A 96 11.19 12.62 2.27
CA GLU A 96 9.73 12.67 2.18
C GLU A 96 9.29 14.10 1.89
N PHE A 97 8.45 14.26 0.88
CA PHE A 97 7.78 15.49 0.53
C PHE A 97 6.27 15.32 0.70
N ILE A 98 5.67 16.19 1.51
CA ILE A 98 4.22 16.22 1.73
C ILE A 98 3.67 17.43 0.99
N GLU A 99 2.95 17.20 -0.11
CA GLU A 99 2.48 18.26 -1.01
C GLU A 99 1.63 19.30 -0.27
N SER A 100 0.68 18.87 0.56
CA SER A 100 -0.21 19.78 1.31
C SER A 100 0.49 20.67 2.32
N GLU A 101 1.66 20.26 2.81
CA GLU A 101 2.42 20.99 3.82
C GLU A 101 3.57 21.79 3.20
N ASN A 102 3.96 21.46 1.95
CA ASN A 102 5.15 21.98 1.29
C ASN A 102 6.41 21.83 2.17
N VAL A 103 6.51 20.68 2.85
CA VAL A 103 7.61 20.33 3.76
C VAL A 103 8.38 19.17 3.17
N ILE A 104 9.71 19.22 3.31
CA ILE A 104 10.62 18.09 3.08
C ILE A 104 11.20 17.64 4.41
N SER A 105 11.07 16.35 4.73
CA SER A 105 11.65 15.70 5.90
C SER A 105 12.60 14.58 5.46
N SER A 106 13.61 14.28 6.28
CA SER A 106 14.41 13.07 6.09
C SER A 106 13.75 11.90 6.82
N VAL A 107 13.72 10.75 6.16
CA VAL A 107 13.21 9.50 6.71
C VAL A 107 14.38 8.53 6.78
N ASN A 108 14.69 8.01 7.97
CA ASN A 108 15.76 7.05 8.12
C ASN A 108 15.22 5.62 8.01
N ASN A 109 15.86 4.81 7.18
CA ASN A 109 15.56 3.39 7.10
C ASN A 109 16.42 2.67 8.15
N VAL A 110 15.79 2.20 9.23
CA VAL A 110 16.46 1.33 10.20
C VAL A 110 16.31 -0.12 9.75
N TYR A 111 17.44 -0.76 9.44
CA TYR A 111 17.49 -2.18 9.12
C TYR A 111 17.78 -2.99 10.38
N LEU A 112 16.79 -3.72 10.89
CA LEU A 112 16.99 -4.69 11.96
C LEU A 112 16.83 -6.10 11.38
N ASN A 113 17.87 -6.92 11.44
CA ASN A 113 17.86 -8.30 10.92
C ASN A 113 17.35 -8.42 9.47
N GLY A 114 17.61 -7.42 8.62
CA GLY A 114 17.19 -7.41 7.21
C GLY A 114 15.80 -6.84 6.92
N PHE A 115 15.04 -6.40 7.93
CA PHE A 115 13.72 -5.76 7.75
C PHE A 115 13.79 -4.24 7.90
N VAL A 116 13.11 -3.51 7.02
CA VAL A 116 12.99 -2.04 7.08
C VAL A 116 11.90 -1.65 8.06
N LEU A 117 12.24 -0.86 9.07
CA LEU A 117 11.28 -0.11 9.90
C LEU A 117 11.32 1.36 9.47
N LEU A 118 10.20 1.89 8.97
CA LEU A 118 10.04 3.32 8.69
C LEU A 118 9.69 4.02 10.02
N ARG A 119 10.38 5.11 10.36
CA ARG A 119 10.02 6.02 11.45
C ARG A 119 10.09 7.46 10.98
#